data_AF-A0A2N6Q9H7-F1
#
_entry.id   AF-A0A2N6Q9H7-F1
#
_cell.length_a   1.000
_cell.length_b   1.000
_cell.length_c   1.000
_cell.angle_alpha   90.00
_cell.angle_beta   90.00
_cell.angle_gamma   90.00
#
_symmetry.space_group_name_H-M   'P 1'
#
loop_
_entity.id
_entity.type
_entity.pdbx_description
1 polymer ?
#
loop_
_entity_poly.entity_id
_entity_poly.type
_entity_poly.pdbx_seq_one_letter_code
_entity_poly.pdbx_strand_id
1 'polypeptide(L)'
;MMTSKLTRSLFFSAVLVICFSNPALSSPSLEYWTIARCAAMISSEFGAESLQKDWNAAAAALLEQQDYPIERYEAIQRHLEEYLAKSELQAKGGGELSTLRCFRLLEEPEFVELMVD
;
A
#
# COMPACT_ATOMS: atom_id res chain seq x y z
N MET A 1 -9.48 -54.25 -13.62
CA MET A 1 -9.79 -53.07 -12.78
C MET A 1 -8.51 -52.62 -12.08
N MET A 2 -7.79 -51.64 -12.64
CA MET A 2 -6.67 -50.97 -11.98
C MET A 2 -6.24 -49.75 -12.81
N THR A 3 -6.88 -48.62 -12.56
CA THR A 3 -6.39 -47.29 -12.98
C THR A 3 -6.50 -46.37 -11.76
N SER A 4 -5.67 -46.66 -10.76
CA SER A 4 -5.60 -45.88 -9.53
C SER A 4 -4.29 -45.08 -9.53
N LYS A 5 -4.41 -43.80 -9.17
CA LYS A 5 -3.39 -42.95 -8.52
C LYS A 5 -2.49 -42.00 -9.33
N LEU A 6 -2.60 -41.87 -10.65
CA LEU A 6 -1.72 -40.92 -11.39
C LEU A 6 -2.32 -39.53 -11.68
N THR A 7 -3.62 -39.32 -11.55
CA THR A 7 -4.26 -38.03 -11.85
C THR A 7 -4.50 -37.13 -10.63
N ARG A 8 -4.33 -37.63 -9.40
CA ARG A 8 -4.51 -36.81 -8.18
C ARG A 8 -3.27 -36.05 -7.72
N SER A 9 -2.08 -36.41 -8.22
CA SER A 9 -0.82 -35.80 -7.78
C SER A 9 -0.49 -34.47 -8.47
N LEU A 10 -1.06 -34.20 -9.64
CA LEU A 10 -0.75 -32.98 -10.42
C LEU A 10 -1.64 -31.78 -10.07
N PHE A 11 -2.81 -32.01 -9.46
CA PHE A 11 -3.69 -30.92 -9.03
C PHE A 11 -3.29 -30.29 -7.68
N PHE A 12 -2.53 -31.02 -6.84
CA PHE A 12 -2.08 -30.49 -5.56
C PHE A 12 -0.83 -29.60 -5.65
N SER A 13 -0.07 -29.64 -6.76
CA SER A 13 1.04 -28.71 -6.98
C SER A 13 0.61 -27.38 -7.60
N ALA A 14 -0.47 -27.33 -8.38
CA ALA A 14 -0.90 -26.07 -9.02
C ALA A 14 -1.56 -25.09 -8.03
N VAL A 15 -2.26 -25.60 -7.01
CA VAL A 15 -2.94 -24.75 -6.01
C VAL A 15 -1.95 -24.24 -4.95
N LEU A 16 -0.87 -24.96 -4.67
CA LEU A 16 0.16 -24.50 -3.72
C LEU A 16 1.08 -23.44 -4.32
N VAL A 17 1.21 -23.34 -5.65
CA VAL A 17 2.04 -22.29 -6.28
C VAL A 17 1.30 -20.95 -6.37
N ILE A 18 -0.02 -20.94 -6.42
CA ILE A 18 -0.81 -19.70 -6.52
C ILE A 18 -0.93 -18.97 -5.17
N CYS A 19 -0.81 -19.68 -4.04
CA CYS A 19 -0.91 -19.06 -2.71
C CYS A 19 0.43 -18.59 -2.10
N PHE A 20 1.57 -18.91 -2.72
CA PHE A 20 2.91 -18.57 -2.21
C PHE A 20 3.71 -17.63 -3.14
N SER A 21 3.10 -17.14 -4.21
CA SER A 21 3.74 -16.25 -5.19
C SER A 21 3.39 -14.77 -5.01
N ASN A 22 3.17 -14.31 -3.77
CA ASN A 22 3.21 -12.86 -3.55
C ASN A 22 3.70 -12.38 -2.16
N PRO A 23 4.76 -12.95 -1.56
CA PRO A 23 5.48 -12.26 -0.51
C PRO A 23 6.47 -11.27 -1.16
N ALA A 24 6.18 -9.98 -1.05
CA ALA A 24 7.05 -8.85 -1.43
C ALA A 24 7.18 -8.55 -2.94
N LEU A 25 6.08 -8.12 -3.58
CA LEU A 25 6.21 -7.27 -4.76
C LEU A 25 6.60 -5.84 -4.36
N SER A 26 6.12 -5.36 -3.21
CA SER A 26 6.42 -4.05 -2.64
C SER A 26 7.56 -4.06 -1.63
N SER A 27 8.44 -3.06 -1.71
CA SER A 27 9.45 -2.83 -0.69
C SER A 27 8.81 -2.39 0.62
N PRO A 28 9.00 -3.13 1.74
CA PRO A 28 8.43 -2.76 3.04
C PRO A 28 8.82 -1.33 3.47
N SER A 29 10.00 -0.87 3.06
CA SER A 29 10.48 0.49 3.33
C SER A 29 9.66 1.56 2.61
N LEU A 30 9.30 1.31 1.35
CA LEU A 30 8.48 2.20 0.54
C LEU A 30 7.02 2.20 1.02
N GLU A 31 6.51 1.05 1.47
CA GLU A 31 5.18 0.95 2.11
C GLU A 31 5.12 1.79 3.38
N TYR A 32 6.10 1.67 4.27
CA TYR A 32 6.13 2.46 5.50
C TYR A 32 6.26 3.95 5.20
N TRP A 33 7.06 4.32 4.20
CA TRP A 33 7.16 5.71 3.75
C TRP A 33 5.80 6.22 3.26
N THR A 34 5.12 5.44 2.43
CA THR A 34 3.79 5.75 1.90
C THR A 34 2.77 5.94 3.01
N ILE A 35 2.72 5.03 4.00
CA ILE A 35 1.81 5.14 5.14
C ILE A 35 2.11 6.41 5.93
N ALA A 36 3.39 6.71 6.21
CA ALA A 36 3.78 7.91 6.94
C ALA A 36 3.36 9.20 6.19
N ARG A 37 3.55 9.25 4.87
CA ARG A 37 3.09 10.37 4.03
C ARG A 37 1.57 10.53 4.08
N CYS A 38 0.83 9.45 3.88
CA CYS A 38 -0.62 9.47 3.94
C CYS A 38 -1.13 9.92 5.32
N ALA A 39 -0.55 9.40 6.40
CA ALA A 39 -0.93 9.77 7.76
C ALA A 39 -0.65 11.25 8.06
N ALA A 40 0.43 11.83 7.52
CA ALA A 40 0.70 13.27 7.61
C ALA A 40 -0.38 14.10 6.90
N MET A 41 -0.79 13.69 5.70
CA MET A 41 -1.85 14.37 4.93
C MET A 41 -3.18 14.33 5.66
N ILE A 42 -3.59 13.16 6.16
CA ILE A 42 -4.81 13.02 6.95
C ILE A 42 -4.75 13.84 8.24
N SER A 43 -3.61 13.85 8.94
CA SER A 43 -3.45 14.67 10.14
C SER A 43 -3.64 16.16 9.84
N SER A 44 -3.21 16.62 8.66
CA SER A 44 -3.45 17.97 8.17
C SER A 44 -4.94 18.27 7.96
N GLU A 45 -5.70 17.33 7.38
CA GLU A 45 -7.15 17.47 7.15
C GLU A 45 -7.90 17.72 8.47
N PHE A 46 -7.43 17.14 9.58
CA PHE A 46 -8.03 17.30 10.91
C PHE A 46 -7.43 18.45 11.74
N GLY A 47 -6.49 19.23 11.21
CA GLY A 47 -5.80 20.28 11.97
C GLY A 47 -4.91 19.75 13.11
N ALA A 48 -4.48 18.48 13.04
CA ALA A 48 -3.63 17.85 14.03
C ALA A 48 -2.14 18.10 13.73
N GLU A 49 -1.70 19.36 13.86
CA GLU A 49 -0.36 19.82 13.44
C GLU A 49 0.80 19.03 14.06
N SER A 50 0.71 18.67 15.35
CA SER A 50 1.76 17.90 16.02
C SER A 50 1.92 16.49 15.44
N LEU A 51 0.80 15.85 15.09
CA LEU A 51 0.80 14.53 14.44
C LEU A 51 1.30 14.63 13.01
N GLN A 52 0.88 15.65 12.26
CA GLN A 52 1.37 15.90 10.91
C GLN A 52 2.90 16.05 10.91
N LYS A 53 3.45 16.83 11.85
CA LYS A 53 4.90 17.04 11.97
C LYS A 53 5.64 15.75 12.28
N ASP A 54 5.11 14.94 13.19
CA ASP A 54 5.70 13.64 13.57
C ASP A 54 5.74 12.67 12.37
N TRP A 55 4.61 12.54 11.66
CA TRP A 55 4.52 11.71 10.46
C TRP A 55 5.44 12.19 9.33
N ASN A 56 5.57 13.51 9.15
CA ASN A 56 6.53 14.06 8.18
C ASN A 56 7.98 13.74 8.55
N ALA A 57 8.33 13.78 9.84
CA ALA A 57 9.66 13.40 10.31
C ALA A 57 9.94 11.91 10.09
N ALA A 58 8.96 11.04 10.36
CA ALA A 58 9.05 9.61 10.08
C ALA A 58 9.24 9.33 8.59
N ALA A 59 8.47 9.99 7.72
CA ALA A 59 8.61 9.86 6.27
C ALA A 59 9.99 10.34 5.78
N ALA A 60 10.52 11.44 6.32
CA ALA A 60 11.85 11.92 5.98
C ALA A 60 12.94 10.91 6.37
N ALA A 61 12.88 10.35 7.59
CA ALA A 61 13.83 9.35 8.06
C ALA A 61 13.78 8.05 7.25
N LEU A 62 12.60 7.66 6.76
CA LEU A 62 12.44 6.50 5.88
C LEU A 62 12.99 6.76 4.48
N LEU A 63 12.85 7.99 3.96
CA LEU A 63 13.38 8.38 2.66
C LEU A 63 14.92 8.33 2.63
N GLU A 64 15.58 8.74 3.72
CA GLU A 64 17.05 8.66 3.85
C GLU A 64 17.61 7.23 3.80
N GLN A 65 16.78 6.22 4.06
CA GLN A 65 17.17 4.81 4.06
C GLN A 65 16.97 4.11 2.71
N GLN A 66 16.46 4.82 1.71
CA GLN A 66 16.03 4.28 0.43
C GLN A 66 16.79 4.97 -0.72
N ASP A 67 16.94 4.27 -1.84
CA ASP A 67 17.70 4.73 -3.01
C ASP A 67 16.85 4.81 -4.29
N TYR A 68 15.52 4.90 -4.15
CA TYR A 68 14.65 5.08 -5.31
C TYR A 68 14.83 6.45 -5.97
N PRO A 69 14.64 6.56 -7.29
CA PRO A 69 14.61 7.84 -7.99
C PRO A 69 13.54 8.78 -7.41
N ILE A 70 13.81 10.09 -7.41
CA ILE A 70 12.89 11.10 -6.85
C ILE A 70 11.50 11.05 -7.52
N GLU A 71 11.47 10.72 -8.81
CA GLU A 71 10.26 10.61 -9.62
C GLU A 71 9.30 9.54 -9.07
N ARG A 72 9.83 8.50 -8.42
CA ARG A 72 9.02 7.46 -7.79
C ARG A 72 8.26 8.00 -6.59
N TYR A 73 8.93 8.77 -5.73
CA TYR A 73 8.29 9.42 -4.58
C TYR A 73 7.28 10.48 -5.02
N GLU A 74 7.58 11.24 -6.08
CA GLU A 74 6.65 12.21 -6.65
C GLU A 74 5.40 11.56 -7.24
N ALA A 75 5.56 10.41 -7.93
CA ALA A 75 4.44 9.65 -8.46
C ALA A 75 3.53 9.12 -7.34
N ILE A 76 4.10 8.54 -6.29
CA ILE A 76 3.35 8.09 -5.12
C ILE A 76 2.64 9.25 -4.43
N GLN A 77 3.31 10.38 -4.23
CA GLN A 77 2.72 11.58 -3.62
C GLN A 77 1.52 12.09 -4.43
N ARG A 78 1.62 12.12 -5.76
CA ARG A 78 0.51 12.51 -6.64
C ARG A 78 -0.67 11.54 -6.53
N HIS A 79 -0.41 10.23 -6.54
CA HIS A 79 -1.47 9.23 -6.39
C HIS A 79 -2.16 9.34 -5.02
N LEU A 80 -1.40 9.58 -3.95
CA LEU A 80 -1.93 9.83 -2.61
C LEU A 80 -2.89 11.02 -2.57
N GLU A 81 -2.51 12.14 -3.17
CA GLU A 81 -3.35 13.35 -3.25
C GLU A 81 -4.65 13.08 -4.00
N GLU A 82 -4.57 12.41 -5.15
CA GLU A 82 -5.75 12.05 -5.94
C GLU A 82 -6.67 11.06 -5.21
N TYR A 83 -6.09 10.04 -4.58
CA TYR A 83 -6.82 9.02 -3.82
C TYR A 83 -7.54 9.63 -2.61
N LEU A 84 -6.86 10.49 -1.85
CA LEU A 84 -7.47 11.15 -0.70
C LEU A 84 -8.58 12.12 -1.14
N ALA A 85 -8.37 12.92 -2.19
CA ALA A 85 -9.43 13.79 -2.71
C ALA A 85 -10.67 13.01 -3.18
N LYS A 86 -10.49 11.86 -3.85
CA LYS A 86 -11.61 11.00 -4.31
C LYS A 86 -12.35 10.35 -3.14
N SER A 87 -11.62 9.82 -2.14
CA SER A 87 -12.22 9.12 -1.01
C SER A 87 -12.95 10.06 -0.04
N GLU A 88 -12.58 11.34 0.04
CA GLU A 88 -13.34 12.35 0.80
C GLU A 88 -14.76 12.54 0.24
N LEU A 89 -14.92 12.49 -1.09
CA LEU A 89 -16.23 12.55 -1.74
C LEU A 89 -17.11 11.34 -1.40
N GLN A 90 -16.50 10.18 -1.16
CA GLN A 90 -17.18 8.92 -0.83
C GLN A 90 -17.50 8.81 0.68
N ALA A 91 -16.65 9.35 1.55
CA ALA A 91 -16.79 9.28 3.01
C ALA A 91 -17.98 10.09 3.56
N LYS A 92 -18.56 11.01 2.78
CA LYS A 92 -19.78 11.76 3.13
C LYS A 92 -21.01 10.86 3.42
N GLY A 93 -20.94 9.56 3.12
CA GLY A 93 -21.98 8.57 3.39
C GLY A 93 -21.95 7.88 4.76
N GLY A 94 -20.89 8.06 5.57
CA GLY A 94 -20.86 7.55 6.95
C GLY A 94 -19.55 6.86 7.37
N GLY A 95 -18.86 7.47 8.34
CA GLY A 95 -18.07 6.77 9.36
C GLY A 95 -16.80 6.04 8.93
N GLU A 96 -16.25 6.28 7.74
CA GLU A 96 -14.96 5.69 7.38
C GLU A 96 -13.85 6.31 8.23
N LEU A 97 -13.11 5.47 8.97
CA LEU A 97 -11.95 5.91 9.74
C LEU A 97 -10.89 6.40 8.76
N SER A 98 -10.57 7.69 8.75
CA SER A 98 -9.67 8.26 7.74
C SER A 98 -8.34 7.51 7.63
N THR A 99 -7.75 7.08 8.74
CA THR A 99 -6.50 6.31 8.73
C THR A 99 -6.60 4.98 7.98
N LEU A 100 -7.77 4.34 7.91
CA LEU A 100 -7.95 3.11 7.11
C LEU A 100 -7.76 3.35 5.62
N ARG A 101 -7.99 4.57 5.12
CA ARG A 101 -7.73 4.94 3.72
C ARG A 101 -6.26 4.73 3.36
N CYS A 102 -5.34 5.07 4.26
CA CYS A 102 -3.90 4.87 4.03
C CYS A 102 -3.49 3.40 3.87
N PHE A 103 -4.17 2.49 4.56
CA PHE A 103 -3.91 1.06 4.42
C PHE A 103 -4.60 0.47 3.19
N ARG A 104 -5.83 0.89 2.89
CA ARG A 104 -6.58 0.45 1.71
C ARG A 104 -5.89 0.83 0.39
N LEU A 105 -5.21 1.98 0.36
CA LEU A 105 -4.42 2.39 -0.79
C LEU A 105 -3.40 1.32 -1.21
N LEU A 106 -2.77 0.64 -0.25
CA LEU A 106 -1.76 -0.40 -0.53
C LEU A 106 -2.37 -1.62 -1.23
N GLU A 107 -3.69 -1.75 -1.23
CA GLU A 107 -4.43 -2.82 -1.88
C GLU A 107 -4.96 -2.38 -3.27
N GLU A 108 -4.83 -1.11 -3.66
CA GLU A 108 -5.27 -0.63 -4.98
C GLU A 108 -4.35 -1.17 -6.08
N PRO A 109 -4.87 -1.90 -7.09
CA PRO A 109 -4.03 -2.51 -8.13
C PRO A 109 -3.12 -1.51 -8.85
N GLU A 110 -3.66 -0.33 -9.18
CA GLU A 110 -2.90 0.75 -9.83
C GLU A 110 -1.79 1.31 -8.93
N PHE A 111 -2.02 1.32 -7.62
CA PHE A 111 -1.02 1.76 -6.66
C PHE A 111 0.06 0.71 -6.42
N VAL A 112 -0.32 -0.56 -6.36
CA VAL A 112 0.62 -1.69 -6.19
C VAL A 112 1.69 -1.66 -7.28
N GLU A 113 1.35 -1.33 -8.53
CA GLU A 113 2.32 -1.19 -9.61
C GLU A 113 3.42 -0.14 -9.33
N LEU A 114 3.09 0.96 -8.64
CA LEU A 114 4.06 1.99 -8.24
C LEU A 114 4.99 1.51 -7.12
N MET A 115 4.55 0.50 -6.37
CA MET A 115 5.24 -0.04 -5.20
C MET A 115 6.18 -1.19 -5.53
N VAL A 116 6.12 -1.73 -6.76
CA VAL A 116 6.98 -2.83 -7.22
C VAL A 116 8.42 -2.39 -7.49
N ASP A 117 9.39 -3.07 -6.89
CA ASP A 117 10.82 -2.86 -7.18
C ASP A 117 11.27 -3.27 -8.59
#